data_AF-A0A353RH36-F1
#
_entry.id   AF-A0A353RH36-F1
#
_cell.length_a   1.000
_cell.length_b   1.000
_cell.length_c   1.000
_cell.angle_alpha   90.00
_cell.angle_beta   90.00
_cell.angle_gamma   90.00
#
_symmetry.space_group_name_H-M   'P 1'
#
loop_
_entity.id
_entity.type
_entity.pdbx_description
1 polymer ?
#
loop_
_entity_poly.entity_id
_entity_poly.type
_entity_poly.pdbx_seq_one_letter_code
_entity_poly.pdbx_strand_id
1 'polypeptide(L)'
;KELMFNCEMIPAENVGVKHAKWDKEDGYQVSRDCYNSYFYRVEDSSLNVIDKFRLHGRDYIAHLTGGSALHMNLEEHLSRTQYRHLLRVAALEGCNYFTFNIP
;
A
#
# COMPACT_ATOMS: atom_id res chain seq x y z
N LYS A 1 -1.54 -32.02 -7.66
CA LYS A 1 -1.60 -30.85 -6.75
C LYS A 1 -3.03 -30.32 -6.77
N GLU A 2 -3.57 -30.01 -5.60
CA GLU A 2 -4.91 -29.42 -5.47
C GLU A 2 -4.90 -27.93 -5.86
N LEU A 3 -6.05 -27.41 -6.27
CA LEU A 3 -6.25 -25.98 -6.53
C LEU A 3 -6.18 -25.21 -5.21
N MET A 4 -5.40 -24.13 -5.18
CA MET A 4 -5.21 -23.28 -4.00
C MET A 4 -5.63 -21.85 -4.33
N PHE A 5 -6.25 -21.18 -3.37
CA PHE A 5 -6.65 -19.77 -3.46
C PHE A 5 -5.79 -18.91 -2.53
N ASN A 6 -5.61 -17.64 -2.89
CA ASN A 6 -4.93 -16.63 -2.09
C ASN A 6 -5.78 -15.33 -2.05
N CYS A 7 -5.30 -14.32 -1.33
CA CYS A 7 -5.91 -13.00 -1.27
C CYS A 7 -4.85 -11.92 -1.51
N GLU A 8 -5.15 -10.92 -2.34
CA GLU A 8 -4.22 -9.87 -2.75
C GLU A 8 -4.86 -8.50 -2.59
N MET A 9 -4.07 -7.53 -2.09
CA MET A 9 -4.39 -6.12 -2.29
C MET A 9 -3.93 -5.72 -3.70
N ILE A 10 -4.87 -5.70 -4.63
CA ILE A 10 -4.56 -5.50 -6.05
C ILE A 10 -4.04 -4.08 -6.33
N PRO A 11 -3.20 -3.88 -7.38
CA PRO A 11 -2.69 -2.56 -7.75
C PRO A 11 -3.77 -1.52 -8.10
N ALA A 12 -4.95 -1.98 -8.51
CA ALA A 12 -6.15 -1.17 -8.79
C ALA A 12 -5.99 0.03 -9.75
N GLU A 13 -4.93 0.10 -10.57
CA GLU A 13 -4.59 1.25 -11.42
C GLU A 13 -5.78 1.81 -12.22
N ASN A 14 -6.50 0.92 -12.92
CA ASN A 14 -7.72 1.29 -13.66
C ASN A 14 -9.00 0.92 -12.92
N VAL A 15 -8.95 -0.09 -12.05
CA VAL A 15 -10.12 -0.62 -11.34
C VAL A 15 -10.63 0.37 -10.30
N GLY A 16 -9.75 1.09 -9.61
CA GLY A 16 -10.13 2.07 -8.60
C GLY A 16 -11.01 3.20 -9.15
N VAL A 17 -10.71 3.67 -10.36
CA VAL A 17 -11.53 4.66 -11.08
C VAL A 17 -12.87 4.06 -11.52
N LYS A 18 -12.85 2.84 -12.07
CA LYS A 18 -14.07 2.17 -12.54
C LYS A 18 -15.05 1.91 -11.41
N HIS A 19 -14.57 1.39 -10.28
CA HIS A 19 -15.43 1.08 -9.14
C HIS A 19 -16.03 2.35 -8.52
N ALA A 20 -15.23 3.40 -8.34
CA ALA A 20 -15.74 4.69 -7.86
C ALA A 20 -16.82 5.27 -8.78
N LYS A 21 -16.65 5.12 -10.10
CA LYS A 21 -17.65 5.53 -11.09
C LYS A 21 -18.94 4.70 -10.97
N TRP A 22 -18.84 3.37 -10.93
CA TRP A 22 -20.01 2.48 -10.82
C TRP A 22 -20.78 2.73 -9.53
N ASP A 23 -20.09 2.87 -8.39
CA ASP A 23 -20.73 3.19 -7.12
C ASP A 23 -21.53 4.49 -7.19
N LYS A 24 -21.00 5.50 -7.89
CA LYS A 24 -21.67 6.78 -8.10
C LYS A 24 -22.90 6.66 -9.00
N GLU A 25 -22.81 5.85 -10.06
CA GLU A 25 -23.93 5.56 -10.98
C GLU A 25 -25.06 4.81 -10.27
N ASP A 26 -24.72 3.94 -9.32
CA ASP A 26 -25.67 3.20 -8.48
C ASP A 26 -26.21 4.02 -7.28
N GLY A 27 -25.79 5.27 -7.13
CA GLY A 27 -26.28 6.19 -6.10
C GLY A 27 -25.66 6.00 -4.72
N TYR A 28 -24.55 5.25 -4.60
CA TYR A 28 -23.79 5.14 -3.36
C TYR A 28 -23.05 6.45 -3.04
N GLN A 29 -22.72 6.62 -1.76
CA GLN A 29 -21.86 7.72 -1.33
C GLN A 29 -20.41 7.44 -1.73
N VAL A 30 -19.90 8.21 -2.69
CA VAL A 30 -18.51 8.12 -3.16
C VAL A 30 -17.72 9.32 -2.67
N SER A 31 -16.62 9.07 -1.94
CA SER A 31 -15.78 10.13 -1.34
C SER A 31 -14.54 10.49 -2.16
N ARG A 32 -14.24 9.73 -3.22
CA ARG A 32 -13.09 9.92 -4.11
C ARG A 32 -13.37 9.31 -5.48
N ASP A 33 -12.86 9.95 -6.53
CA ASP A 33 -13.02 9.48 -7.91
C ASP A 33 -12.08 8.32 -8.27
N CYS A 34 -11.15 7.97 -7.38
CA CYS A 34 -10.29 6.78 -7.49
C CYS A 34 -10.05 6.17 -6.11
N TYR A 35 -10.40 4.90 -5.95
CA TYR A 35 -10.08 4.13 -4.74
C TYR A 35 -8.60 3.73 -4.73
N ASN A 36 -7.99 3.77 -3.55
CA ASN A 36 -6.57 3.51 -3.38
C ASN A 36 -6.27 2.00 -3.34
N SER A 37 -5.07 1.64 -3.79
CA SER A 37 -4.47 0.31 -3.62
C SER A 37 -3.50 0.21 -2.43
N TYR A 38 -3.63 1.13 -1.48
CA TYR A 38 -2.87 1.18 -0.23
C TYR A 38 -3.82 1.16 0.96
N PHE A 39 -3.32 0.78 2.13
CA PHE A 39 -4.08 0.84 3.39
C PHE A 39 -4.24 2.26 3.96
N TYR A 40 -3.81 3.27 3.20
CA TYR A 40 -3.89 4.69 3.54
C TYR A 40 -4.15 5.52 2.28
N ARG A 41 -4.48 6.79 2.45
CA ARG A 41 -4.63 7.72 1.32
C ARG A 41 -3.25 8.20 0.88
N VAL A 42 -2.95 8.12 -0.41
CA VAL A 42 -1.62 8.47 -0.94
C VAL A 42 -1.23 9.91 -0.60
N GLU A 43 -2.22 10.81 -0.56
CA GLU A 43 -2.09 12.23 -0.24
C GLU A 43 -2.15 12.56 1.27
N ASP A 44 -2.26 11.56 2.15
CA ASP A 44 -2.32 11.80 3.59
C ASP A 44 -0.95 12.23 4.15
N SER A 45 -0.84 13.50 4.52
CA SER A 45 0.37 14.10 5.11
C SER A 45 0.49 13.90 6.61
N SER A 46 -0.51 13.31 7.27
CA SER A 46 -0.45 13.01 8.71
C SER A 46 0.40 11.76 9.02
N LEU A 47 0.64 10.91 8.02
CA LEU A 47 1.37 9.65 8.16
C LEU A 47 2.85 9.79 7.79
N ASN A 48 3.73 9.39 8.69
CA ASN A 48 5.16 9.33 8.41
C ASN A 48 5.57 7.98 7.76
N VAL A 49 6.85 7.87 7.38
CA VAL A 49 7.41 6.67 6.73
C VAL A 49 7.25 5.40 7.57
N ILE A 50 7.39 5.50 8.89
CA ILE A 50 7.27 4.36 9.81
C ILE A 50 5.82 3.89 9.90
N ASP A 51 4.86 4.83 9.93
CA ASP A 51 3.43 4.51 9.94
C ASP A 51 3.04 3.75 8.67
N LYS A 52 3.56 4.16 7.50
CA LYS A 52 3.32 3.48 6.23
C LYS A 52 3.91 2.05 6.21
N PHE A 53 5.07 1.82 6.83
CA PHE A 53 5.60 0.47 7.02
C PHE A 53 4.72 -0.39 7.93
N ARG A 54 4.15 0.18 9.00
CA ARG A 54 3.20 -0.52 9.89
C ARG A 54 1.90 -0.89 9.18
N LEU A 55 1.37 0.02 8.37
CA LEU A 55 0.14 -0.20 7.61
C LEU A 55 0.30 -1.26 6.51
N HIS A 56 1.52 -1.54 6.06
CA HIS A 56 1.85 -2.71 5.23
C HIS A 56 2.63 -3.79 6.02
N GLY A 57 2.56 -3.74 7.35
CA GLY A 57 3.21 -4.68 8.25
C GLY A 57 2.38 -5.92 8.50
N ARG A 58 2.90 -6.81 9.34
CA ARG A 58 2.33 -8.16 9.56
C ARG A 58 0.84 -8.13 9.90
N ASP A 59 0.40 -7.17 10.70
CA ASP A 59 -0.97 -7.13 11.22
C ASP A 59 -1.99 -6.83 10.11
N TYR A 60 -1.58 -6.11 9.06
CA TYR A 60 -2.42 -5.77 7.91
C TYR A 60 -2.31 -6.81 6.79
N ILE A 61 -1.14 -7.43 6.62
CA ILE A 61 -0.87 -8.34 5.48
C ILE A 61 -0.98 -9.83 5.82
N ALA A 62 -1.24 -10.20 7.09
CA ALA A 62 -1.27 -11.60 7.54
C ALA A 62 -2.19 -12.50 6.71
N HIS A 63 -3.28 -11.95 6.17
CA HIS A 63 -4.25 -12.68 5.35
C HIS A 63 -4.13 -12.40 3.85
N LEU A 64 -3.21 -11.53 3.43
CA LEU A 64 -2.96 -11.21 2.02
C LEU A 64 -1.84 -12.08 1.46
N THR A 65 -2.06 -13.39 1.45
CA THR A 65 -1.06 -14.39 1.02
C THR A 65 -0.71 -14.31 -0.47
N GLY A 66 -1.51 -13.58 -1.27
CA GLY A 66 -1.22 -13.22 -2.65
C GLY A 66 -0.38 -11.96 -2.81
N GLY A 67 -0.31 -11.14 -1.77
CA GLY A 67 0.58 -9.99 -1.70
C GLY A 67 -0.10 -8.65 -1.42
N SER A 68 0.73 -7.70 -1.03
CA SER A 68 0.43 -6.27 -0.95
C SER A 68 1.76 -5.53 -1.06
N ALA A 69 1.83 -4.50 -1.89
CA ALA A 69 3.05 -3.74 -2.13
C ALA A 69 2.97 -2.35 -1.49
N LEU A 70 4.03 -1.96 -0.76
CA LEU A 70 4.20 -0.58 -0.29
C LEU A 70 5.09 0.19 -1.26
N HIS A 71 4.56 1.27 -1.84
CA HIS A 71 5.32 2.21 -2.66
C HIS A 71 5.63 3.45 -1.84
N MET A 72 6.82 3.48 -1.25
CA MET A 72 7.23 4.57 -0.36
C MET A 72 7.75 5.75 -1.18
N ASN A 73 6.97 6.84 -1.21
CA ASN A 73 7.45 8.09 -1.81
C ASN A 73 8.42 8.80 -0.85
N LEU A 74 9.60 9.15 -1.35
CA LEU A 74 10.59 9.98 -0.67
C LEU A 74 10.87 11.22 -1.54
N GLU A 75 11.10 12.37 -0.90
CA GLU A 75 11.40 13.62 -1.62
C GLU A 75 12.79 13.60 -2.28
N GLU A 76 13.73 12.87 -1.70
CA GLU A 76 15.10 12.76 -2.19
C GLU A 76 15.72 11.41 -1.80
N HIS A 77 16.88 11.11 -2.39
CA HIS A 77 17.67 9.95 -2.01
C HIS A 77 18.19 10.09 -0.58
N LEU A 78 18.10 8.99 0.17
CA LEU A 78 18.65 8.92 1.52
C LEU A 78 20.13 8.51 1.49
N SER A 79 20.85 8.81 2.56
CA SER A 79 22.16 8.20 2.79
C SER A 79 22.02 6.67 2.92
N ARG A 80 23.11 5.96 2.63
CA ARG A 80 23.19 4.49 2.83
C ARG A 80 22.79 4.08 4.25
N THR A 81 23.18 4.87 5.25
CA THR A 81 22.84 4.62 6.65
C THR A 81 21.34 4.77 6.90
N GLN A 82 20.70 5.81 6.36
CA GLN A 82 19.26 6.02 6.49
C GLN A 82 18.46 4.90 5.81
N TYR A 83 18.83 4.50 4.58
CA TYR A 83 18.20 3.34 3.94
C TYR A 83 18.32 2.08 4.79
N ARG A 84 19.50 1.81 5.38
CA ARG A 84 19.69 0.66 6.28
C ARG A 84 18.76 0.69 7.49
N HIS A 85 18.43 1.87 8.01
CA HIS A 85 17.46 1.99 9.09
C HIS A 85 16.04 1.67 8.60
N LEU A 86 15.62 2.17 7.43
CA LEU A 86 14.31 1.84 6.88
C LEU A 86 14.15 0.35 6.57
N LEU A 87 15.19 -0.31 6.04
CA LEU A 87 15.18 -1.77 5.84
C LEU A 87 15.01 -2.54 7.17
N ARG A 88 15.61 -2.05 8.27
CA ARG A 88 15.41 -2.65 9.60
C ARG A 88 13.98 -2.44 10.09
N VAL A 89 13.42 -1.25 9.88
CA VAL A 89 12.01 -0.97 10.21
C VAL A 89 11.09 -1.90 9.45
N ALA A 90 11.26 -2.04 8.14
CA ALA A 90 10.47 -2.95 7.32
C ALA A 90 10.52 -4.40 7.85
N ALA A 91 11.71 -4.88 8.21
CA ALA A 91 11.90 -6.21 8.78
C ALA A 91 11.23 -6.38 10.16
N LEU A 92 11.28 -5.36 11.01
CA LEU A 92 10.64 -5.39 12.33
C LEU A 92 9.11 -5.39 12.23
N GLU A 93 8.56 -4.46 11.43
CA GLU A 93 7.12 -4.33 11.22
C GLU A 93 6.54 -5.50 10.41
N GLY A 94 7.39 -6.23 9.67
CA GLY A 94 6.99 -7.36 8.83
C GLY A 94 6.45 -6.93 7.47
N CYS A 95 6.86 -5.77 6.98
CA CYS A 95 6.57 -5.33 5.61
C CYS A 95 7.50 -6.05 4.64
N ASN A 96 6.98 -7.09 3.98
CA ASN A 96 7.76 -8.03 3.19
C ASN A 96 7.94 -7.63 1.72
N TYR A 97 7.16 -6.67 1.21
CA TYR A 97 7.22 -6.23 -0.17
C TYR A 97 7.02 -4.72 -0.30
N PHE A 98 8.10 -4.02 -0.68
CA PHE A 98 8.08 -2.56 -0.82
C PHE A 98 9.13 -2.06 -1.81
N THR A 99 8.93 -0.84 -2.30
CA THR A 99 9.89 -0.07 -3.11
C THR A 99 9.94 1.38 -2.63
N PHE A 100 10.97 2.12 -3.06
CA PHE A 100 11.06 3.57 -2.87
C PHE A 100 10.85 4.26 -4.22
N ASN A 101 9.86 5.15 -4.29
CA ASN A 101 9.70 6.08 -5.40
C ASN A 101 10.39 7.38 -5.02
N ILE A 102 11.30 7.84 -5.88
CA ILE A 102 12.12 9.03 -5.65
C ILE A 102 12.05 9.84 -6.94
N PRO A 103 11.67 11.12 -6.87
CA PRO A 103 11.60 11.99 -8.04
C PRO A 103 12.98 12.28 -8.66
#